data_AF-A0A2R8B6W2-F1
#
_entry.id   AF-A0A2R8B6W2-F1
#
_cell.length_a   1.000
_cell.length_b   1.000
_cell.length_c   1.000
_cell.angle_alpha   90.00
_cell.angle_beta   90.00
_cell.angle_gamma   90.00
#
_symmetry.space_group_name_H-M   'P 1'
#
loop_
_entity.id
_entity.type
_entity.pdbx_description
1 polymer ?
#
loop_
_entity_poly.entity_id
_entity_poly.type
_entity_poly.pdbx_seq_one_letter_code
_entity_poly.pdbx_strand_id
1 'polypeptide(L)'
;MFLNPMTAKPKKTCFVFDRRTGKVVHVHQFIPAHPDGDCADEEMERMALQLAPQDCDRSQLGVLHCAGDGDRQTEFDLMVKPKSGELIRKPVTELSVLRANKKE
;
A
#
# COMPACT_ATOMS: atom_id res chain seq x y z
N MET A 1 4.29 9.16 31.83
CA MET A 1 4.89 8.05 31.06
C MET A 1 4.98 8.52 29.62
N PHE A 2 6.18 8.81 29.13
CA PHE A 2 6.39 9.25 27.75
C PHE A 2 6.60 8.01 26.89
N LEU A 3 5.66 7.72 26.00
CA LEU A 3 5.86 6.72 24.95
C LEU A 3 6.93 7.26 24.01
N ASN A 4 8.11 6.66 24.00
CA ASN A 4 9.13 6.93 23.00
C ASN A 4 8.51 6.72 21.61
N PRO A 5 8.51 7.72 20.70
CA PRO A 5 7.96 7.57 19.35
C PRO A 5 8.83 6.69 18.42
N MET A 6 9.82 5.98 18.96
CA MET A 6 10.70 5.11 18.18
C MET A 6 10.07 3.73 18.03
N THR A 7 9.63 3.40 16.81
CA THR A 7 9.37 2.05 16.26
C THR A 7 7.97 1.44 16.41
N ALA A 8 6.89 2.24 16.37
CA ALA A 8 5.58 1.66 16.09
C ALA A 8 5.58 1.09 14.66
N LYS A 9 5.70 -0.24 14.55
CA LYS A 9 5.63 -0.94 13.26
C LYS A 9 4.17 -0.99 12.79
N PRO A 10 3.91 -0.90 11.48
CA PRO A 10 2.56 -1.14 10.98
C PRO A 10 2.12 -2.53 11.43
N LYS A 11 0.88 -2.66 11.92
CA LYS A 11 0.29 -3.97 12.23
C LYS A 11 -0.41 -4.58 11.02
N LYS A 12 -1.01 -3.73 10.19
CA LYS A 12 -1.73 -4.10 8.97
C LYS A 12 -1.36 -3.14 7.86
N THR A 13 -1.38 -3.64 6.63
CA THR A 13 -1.23 -2.87 5.41
C THR A 13 -2.34 -3.24 4.42
N CYS A 14 -3.01 -2.23 3.86
CA CYS A 14 -3.93 -2.35 2.75
C CYS A 14 -3.27 -1.82 1.48
N PHE A 15 -3.25 -2.66 0.44
CA PHE A 15 -2.85 -2.26 -0.90
C PHE A 15 -4.10 -2.06 -1.73
N VAL A 16 -4.36 -0.82 -2.15
CA VAL A 16 -5.37 -0.51 -3.15
C VAL A 16 -4.75 -0.69 -4.51
N PHE A 17 -5.34 -1.52 -5.36
CA PHE A 17 -4.83 -1.81 -6.68
C PHE A 17 -5.94 -1.75 -7.73
N ASP A 18 -5.56 -1.42 -8.96
CA ASP A 18 -6.44 -1.50 -10.12
C ASP A 18 -6.56 -2.97 -10.56
N ARG A 19 -7.78 -3.51 -10.59
CA ARG A 19 -8.05 -4.93 -10.91
C ARG A 19 -7.73 -5.27 -12.36
N ARG A 20 -7.72 -4.30 -13.28
CA ARG A 20 -7.47 -4.53 -14.70
C ARG A 20 -5.99 -4.74 -14.97
N THR A 21 -5.16 -3.94 -14.31
CA THR A 21 -3.70 -3.87 -14.53
C THR A 21 -2.91 -4.59 -13.44
N GLY A 22 -3.51 -4.78 -12.27
CA GLY A 22 -2.83 -5.25 -11.07
C GLY A 22 -1.93 -4.18 -10.43
N LYS A 23 -1.94 -2.94 -10.92
CA LYS A 23 -1.06 -1.89 -10.40
C LYS A 23 -1.55 -1.41 -9.03
N VAL A 24 -0.68 -1.37 -8.03
CA VAL A 24 -1.00 -0.73 -6.75
C VAL A 24 -1.04 0.79 -6.96
N VAL A 25 -2.18 1.39 -6.63
CA VAL A 25 -2.43 2.83 -6.79
C VAL A 25 -2.35 3.58 -5.46
N HIS A 26 -2.54 2.88 -4.34
CA HIS A 26 -2.41 3.46 -3.00
C HIS A 26 -2.02 2.38 -2.00
N VAL A 27 -1.23 2.75 -0.99
CA VAL A 27 -0.88 1.88 0.13
C VAL A 27 -1.26 2.58 1.42
N HIS A 28 -2.08 1.93 2.23
CA HIS A 28 -2.54 2.43 3.50
C HIS A 28 -2.02 1.53 4.61
N GLN A 29 -1.32 2.10 5.59
CA GLN A 29 -0.75 1.35 6.72
C GLN A 29 -1.45 1.76 8.01
N PHE A 30 -1.83 0.78 8.82
CA PHE A 30 -2.35 1.02 10.15
C PHE A 30 -1.21 0.88 11.17
N ILE A 31 -0.88 1.99 11.81
CA ILE A 31 0.11 2.06 12.89
C ILE A 31 -0.66 2.36 14.18
N PRO A 32 -0.81 1.40 15.10
CA PRO A 32 -1.59 1.62 16.30
C PRO A 32 -0.83 2.53 17.29
N ALA A 33 -1.56 3.43 17.95
CA ALA A 33 -1.00 4.30 19.00
C ALA A 33 -0.69 3.55 20.31
N HIS A 34 -1.29 2.37 20.50
CA HIS A 34 -1.10 1.48 21.65
C HIS A 34 -0.75 0.07 21.15
N PRO A 35 0.11 -0.71 21.81
CA PRO A 35 0.45 -2.08 21.39
C PRO A 35 -0.77 -3.00 21.20
N ASP A 36 -1.86 -2.78 21.92
CA ASP A 36 -3.12 -3.52 21.79
C ASP A 36 -4.12 -2.91 20.80
N GLY A 37 -3.77 -1.77 20.18
CA GLY A 37 -4.61 -1.15 19.16
C GLY A 37 -4.78 -2.06 17.95
N ASP A 38 -6.01 -2.18 17.48
CA ASP A 38 -6.38 -2.89 16.26
C ASP A 38 -7.29 -2.00 15.40
N CYS A 39 -7.47 -2.38 14.14
CA CYS A 39 -8.33 -1.71 13.19
C CYS A 39 -9.05 -2.77 12.39
N ALA A 40 -10.38 -2.69 12.32
CA ALA A 40 -11.16 -3.63 11.53
C ALA A 40 -10.80 -3.49 10.04
N ASP A 41 -10.73 -4.61 9.34
CA ASP A 41 -10.33 -4.63 7.92
C ASP A 41 -11.28 -3.77 7.06
N GLU A 42 -12.58 -3.75 7.39
CA GLU A 42 -13.57 -2.90 6.71
C GLU A 42 -13.31 -1.40 6.89
N GLU A 43 -12.97 -0.96 8.11
CA GLU A 43 -12.63 0.44 8.37
C GLU A 43 -11.36 0.85 7.63
N MET A 44 -10.38 -0.05 7.62
CA MET A 44 -9.11 0.14 6.95
C MET A 44 -9.29 0.21 5.43
N GLU A 45 -10.08 -0.70 4.85
CA GLU A 45 -10.45 -0.71 3.44
C GLU A 45 -11.16 0.59 3.03
N ARG A 46 -12.16 1.01 3.83
CA ARG A 46 -12.90 2.25 3.57
C ARG A 46 -11.96 3.45 3.54
N MET A 47 -11.06 3.57 4.51
CA MET A 47 -10.09 4.67 4.54
C MET A 47 -9.11 4.60 3.36
N ALA A 48 -8.59 3.42 3.05
CA ALA A 48 -7.68 3.22 1.93
C ALA A 48 -8.32 3.61 0.59
N LEU A 49 -9.58 3.25 0.36
CA LEU A 49 -10.33 3.61 -0.84
C LEU A 49 -10.67 5.11 -0.91
N GLN A 50 -10.93 5.75 0.24
CA GLN A 50 -11.16 7.20 0.29
C GLN A 50 -9.89 8.00 -0.04
N LEU A 51 -8.73 7.48 0.35
CA LEU A 51 -7.42 8.11 0.11
C LEU A 51 -6.80 7.73 -1.24
N ALA A 52 -7.37 6.76 -1.93
CA ALA A 52 -6.94 6.40 -3.28
C ALA A 52 -7.15 7.57 -4.26
N PRO A 53 -6.29 7.69 -5.31
CA PRO A 53 -6.41 8.76 -6.30
C PRO A 53 -7.81 8.83 -6.92
N GLN A 54 -8.37 10.03 -7.00
CA GLN A 54 -9.73 10.24 -7.53
C GLN A 54 -9.83 10.00 -9.04
N ASP A 55 -8.71 10.05 -9.76
CA ASP A 55 -8.62 9.75 -11.20
C ASP A 55 -8.77 8.26 -11.52
N CYS A 56 -8.84 7.39 -10.51
CA CYS A 56 -9.07 5.97 -10.69
C CYS A 56 -10.57 5.64 -10.62
N ASP A 57 -11.03 4.77 -11.52
CA ASP A 57 -12.39 4.23 -11.45
C ASP A 57 -12.53 3.32 -10.22
N ARG A 58 -13.31 3.75 -9.23
CA ARG A 58 -13.49 3.02 -7.96
C ARG A 58 -14.10 1.63 -8.14
N SER A 59 -14.91 1.39 -9.17
CA SER A 59 -15.46 0.05 -9.45
C SER A 59 -14.40 -0.95 -9.88
N GLN A 60 -13.27 -0.44 -10.40
CA GLN A 60 -12.13 -1.22 -10.83
C GLN A 60 -11.06 -1.35 -9.75
N LEU A 61 -11.27 -0.80 -8.56
CA LEU A 61 -10.33 -0.93 -7.45
C LEU A 61 -10.58 -2.23 -6.65
N GLY A 62 -9.48 -2.87 -6.26
CA GLY A 62 -9.45 -3.96 -5.30
C GLY A 62 -8.59 -3.57 -4.11
N VAL A 63 -8.84 -4.21 -2.97
CA VAL A 63 -8.04 -4.04 -1.76
C VAL A 63 -7.47 -5.39 -1.36
N LEU A 64 -6.16 -5.42 -1.09
CA LEU A 64 -5.45 -6.57 -0.57
C LEU A 64 -4.92 -6.23 0.82
N HIS A 65 -5.30 -7.04 1.80
CA HIS A 65 -4.85 -6.92 3.18
C HIS A 65 -3.61 -7.80 3.40
N CYS A 66 -2.59 -7.25 4.05
CA CYS A 66 -1.41 -7.98 4.47
C CYS A 66 -1.07 -7.63 5.93
N ALA A 67 -0.40 -8.55 6.61
CA ALA A 67 0.26 -8.24 7.87
C ALA A 67 1.26 -7.11 7.65
N GLY A 68 1.41 -6.24 8.65
CA GLY A 68 2.34 -5.14 8.61
C GLY A 68 3.78 -5.63 8.73
N ASP A 69 4.32 -6.12 7.63
CA ASP A 69 5.77 -6.22 7.47
C ASP A 69 6.30 -4.80 7.28
N GLY A 70 7.07 -4.31 8.25
CA GLY A 70 7.68 -2.97 8.26
C GLY A 70 8.76 -2.76 7.18
N ASP A 71 8.70 -3.51 6.08
CA ASP A 71 9.76 -3.61 5.09
C ASP A 71 9.46 -2.74 3.87
N ARG A 72 10.14 -1.59 3.82
CA ARG A 72 10.71 -0.95 2.63
C ARG A 72 9.85 -0.95 1.35
N GLN A 73 8.60 -0.51 1.48
CA GLN A 73 7.67 -0.38 0.35
C GLN A 73 8.16 0.56 -0.76
N THR A 74 9.07 1.49 -0.45
CA THR A 74 9.61 2.48 -1.38
C THR A 74 10.68 1.93 -2.34
N GLU A 75 11.19 0.72 -2.11
CA GLU A 75 12.25 0.12 -2.95
C GLU A 75 11.70 -0.78 -4.07
N PHE A 76 10.37 -0.99 -4.11
CA PHE A 76 9.73 -1.94 -5.02
C PHE A 76 8.54 -1.32 -5.75
N ASP A 77 8.42 -1.62 -7.04
CA ASP A 77 7.17 -1.50 -7.78
C ASP A 77 6.21 -2.61 -7.30
N LEU A 78 5.16 -2.20 -6.59
CA LEU A 78 4.17 -3.10 -6.02
C LEU A 78 3.07 -3.39 -7.03
N MET A 79 2.84 -4.68 -7.29
CA MET A 79 1.75 -5.15 -8.16
C MET A 79 0.98 -6.26 -7.46
N VAL A 80 -0.32 -6.35 -7.68
CA VAL A 80 -1.15 -7.48 -7.27
C VAL A 80 -1.54 -8.29 -8.50
N LYS A 81 -1.27 -9.60 -8.51
CA LYS A 81 -1.72 -10.48 -9.60
C LYS A 81 -3.25 -10.53 -9.60
N PRO A 82 -3.94 -10.05 -10.65
CA PRO A 82 -5.42 -9.99 -10.64
C PRO A 82 -6.09 -11.35 -10.48
N LYS A 83 -5.44 -12.43 -10.94
CA LYS A 83 -5.99 -13.79 -10.91
C LYS A 83 -5.75 -14.54 -9.60
N SER A 84 -4.71 -14.19 -8.85
CA SER A 84 -4.33 -14.92 -7.63
C SER A 84 -4.39 -14.08 -6.36
N GLY A 85 -4.55 -12.77 -6.47
CA GLY A 85 -4.53 -11.85 -5.31
C GLY A 85 -3.16 -11.76 -4.64
N GLU A 86 -2.11 -12.24 -5.30
CA GLU A 86 -0.76 -12.29 -4.74
C GLU A 86 -0.04 -10.95 -4.96
N LEU A 87 0.54 -10.40 -3.88
CA LEU A 87 1.40 -9.22 -3.96
C LEU A 87 2.78 -9.59 -4.53
N ILE A 88 3.09 -9.07 -5.70
CA ILE A 88 4.41 -9.10 -6.31
C ILE A 88 5.16 -7.82 -5.93
N ARG A 89 6.39 -7.99 -5.45
CA ARG A 89 7.36 -6.91 -5.29
C ARG A 89 8.37 -7.00 -6.43
N LYS A 90 8.39 -6.02 -7.32
CA LYS A 90 9.44 -5.92 -8.34
C LYS A 90 10.46 -4.90 -7.89
N PRO A 91 11.77 -5.21 -7.85
CA PRO A 91 12.77 -4.18 -7.57
C PRO A 91 12.60 -3.07 -8.60
N VAL A 92 12.61 -1.81 -8.13
CA VAL A 92 12.63 -0.67 -9.04
C VAL A 92 13.97 -0.72 -9.78
N THR A 93 14.02 -1.32 -10.96
CA THR A 93 15.21 -1.31 -11.80
C THR A 93 15.46 0.11 -12.26
N GLU A 94 16.71 0.59 -12.17
CA GLU A 94 17.13 1.97 -12.48
C GLU A 94 16.65 2.52 -13.84
N LEU A 95 16.25 1.65 -14.77
CA LEU A 95 15.60 2.01 -16.05
C LEU A 95 14.26 2.76 -15.90
N SER A 96 13.54 2.61 -14.79
CA SER A 96 12.28 3.35 -14.52
C SER A 96 12.52 4.78 -14.05
N VAL A 97 13.69 5.09 -13.45
CA VAL A 97 14.04 6.43 -12.95
C VAL A 97 14.50 7.34 -14.10
N LEU A 98 15.14 6.77 -15.13
CA LEU A 98 15.65 7.50 -16.30
C LEU A 98 14.56 8.08 -17.23
N ARG A 99 13.28 7.70 -17.10
CA ARG A 99 12.18 8.27 -17.89
C ARG A 99 11.51 9.49 -17.25
N ALA A 100 11.76 9.78 -15.97
CA ALA A 100 11.20 10.95 -15.29
C ALA A 100 12.04 12.24 -15.46
N ASN A 101 13.28 12.14 -15.96
CA ASN A 101 14.19 13.28 -16.15
C ASN A 101 14.57 13.50 -17.63
N LYS A 102 13.61 13.42 -18.56
CA LYS A 102 13.85 13.81 -19.96
C LYS A 102 12.71 14.64 -20.55
N LYS A 103 12.34 15.69 -19.82
CA LYS A 103 11.86 17.00 -20.28
C LYS A 103 12.44 17.92 -19.20
N GLU A 104 13.41 18.77 -19.46
CA GLU A 104 13.47 19.81 -20.50
C GLU A 104 14.90 19.99 -21.06
#